data_AF-B9TNG2-F1
#
_entry.id   AF-B9TNG2-F1
#
_cell.length_a   1.000
_cell.length_b   1.000
_cell.length_c   1.000
_cell.angle_alpha   90.00
_cell.angle_beta   90.00
_cell.angle_gamma   90.00
#
_symmetry.space_group_name_H-M   'P 1'
#
loop_
_entity.id
_entity.type
_entity.pdbx_description
1 polymer ?
#
loop_
_entity_poly.entity_id
_entity_poly.type
_entity_poly.pdbx_seq_one_letter_code
_entity_poly.pdbx_strand_id
1 'polypeptide(L)' 'MAHVTALPNPGHTTSWYAASANDKSVRPTLEGEMHADICVIGAGFTGMSAALELAEK' A
#
# COMPACT_ATOMS: atom_id res chain seq x y z
N MET A 1 -8.60 -9.43 8.26
CA MET A 1 -8.76 -8.94 6.87
C MET A 1 -8.95 -7.43 6.94
N ALA A 2 -8.10 -6.66 6.26
CA ALA A 2 -8.21 -5.20 6.28
C ALA A 2 -9.43 -4.76 5.46
N HIS A 3 -10.39 -4.11 6.10
CA HIS A 3 -11.56 -3.55 5.42
C HIS A 3 -11.18 -2.28 4.66
N VAL A 4 -11.42 -2.23 3.35
CA VAL A 4 -11.22 -1.01 2.55
C VAL A 4 -12.13 0.11 3.06
N THR A 5 -11.54 1.21 3.55
CA THR A 5 -12.29 2.40 3.97
C THR A 5 -12.50 3.33 2.78
N ALA A 6 -13.72 3.84 2.61
CA ALA A 6 -14.08 4.81 1.56
C ALA A 6 -13.55 6.25 1.84
N LEU A 7 -12.43 6.39 2.54
CA LEU A 7 -11.82 7.70 2.77
C LEU A 7 -11.22 8.22 1.46
N PRO A 8 -11.36 9.52 1.14
CA PRO A 8 -10.76 10.09 -0.06
C PRO A 8 -9.24 9.98 0.00
N ASN A 9 -8.61 9.63 -1.13
CA ASN A 9 -7.16 9.61 -1.26
C ASN A 9 -6.63 10.98 -0.80
N PRO A 10 -5.62 11.06 0.10
CA PRO A 10 -5.03 12.34 0.52
C PRO A 10 -4.53 13.18 -0.66
N GLY A 11 -4.45 12.56 -1.84
CA GLY A 11 -4.39 13.24 -3.12
C GLY A 11 -2.96 13.24 -3.61
N HIS A 12 -2.76 12.74 -4.82
CA HIS A 12 -1.54 13.01 -5.56
C HIS A 12 -1.69 14.34 -6.30
N THR A 13 -0.58 15.03 -6.53
CA THR A 13 -0.57 16.19 -7.44
C THR A 13 -1.22 15.82 -8.78
N THR A 14 -1.91 16.78 -9.39
CA THR A 14 -2.55 16.62 -10.69
C THR A 14 -1.47 16.28 -11.73
N SER A 15 -1.36 15.01 -12.05
CA SER A 15 -0.33 14.44 -12.91
C SER A 15 -0.92 13.35 -13.77
N TRP A 16 -0.25 13.05 -14.89
CA TRP A 16 -0.64 11.94 -15.75
C TRP A 16 -0.70 10.62 -14.94
N TYR A 17 0.29 10.38 -14.07
CA TYR A 17 0.34 9.18 -13.22
C TYR A 17 -0.89 9.04 -12.31
N ALA A 18 -1.30 10.12 -11.63
CA ALA A 18 -2.49 10.10 -10.77
C ALA A 18 -3.79 9.91 -11.58
N ALA A 19 -3.87 10.50 -12.78
CA ALA A 19 -5.03 10.38 -13.66
C ALA A 19 -5.19 8.97 -14.23
N SER A 20 -4.08 8.35 -14.66
CA SER A 20 -4.03 7.06 -15.33
C SER A 20 -3.93 5.85 -14.39
N ALA A 21 -3.79 6.07 -13.08
CA ALA A 21 -3.71 4.97 -12.11
C ALA A 21 -4.96 4.08 -12.18
N ASN A 22 -4.74 2.76 -12.31
CA ASN A 22 -5.82 1.76 -12.39
C ASN A 22 -6.58 1.64 -11.07
N ASP A 23 -5.86 1.66 -9.95
CA ASP A 23 -6.42 1.60 -8.60
C ASP A 23 -6.25 2.96 -7.92
N LYS A 24 -7.37 3.51 -7.44
CA LYS A 24 -7.44 4.78 -6.70
C LYS A 24 -8.03 4.57 -5.30
N SER A 25 -8.30 3.31 -4.93
CA SER A 25 -8.86 2.97 -3.63
C SER A 25 -7.86 3.28 -2.52
N VAL A 26 -8.37 3.92 -1.46
CA VAL A 26 -7.57 4.15 -0.26
C VAL A 26 -7.57 2.89 0.58
N ARG A 27 -6.38 2.43 0.93
CA ARG A 27 -6.20 1.35 1.88
C ARG A 27 -6.41 1.91 3.28
N PRO A 28 -7.11 1.18 4.17
CA PRO A 28 -7.33 1.63 5.54
C PRO A 28 -5.97 1.83 6.24
N THR A 29 -5.93 2.78 7.16
CA THR A 29 -4.78 2.89 8.06
C THR A 29 -4.63 1.59 8.86
N LEU A 30 -3.40 1.16 9.06
CA LEU A 30 -3.12 0.04 9.94
C LEU A 30 -3.43 0.44 11.39
N GLU A 31 -4.36 -0.27 12.02
CA GLU A 31 -4.76 -0.03 13.41
C GLU A 31 -4.27 -1.15 14.32
N GLY A 32 -3.98 -0.81 15.58
CA GLY A 32 -3.54 -1.75 16.60
C GLY A 32 -2.06 -2.15 16.47
N GLU A 33 -1.67 -3.16 17.26
CA GLU A 33 -0.32 -3.71 17.25
C GLU A 33 -0.20 -4.86 16.24
N MET A 34 0.88 -4.87 15.49
CA MET A 34 1.21 -5.93 14.54
C MET A 34 2.59 -6.49 14.83
N HIS A 35 2.71 -7.82 14.79
CA HIS A 35 3.99 -8.51 14.78
C HIS A 35 4.29 -9.02 13.39
N ALA A 36 5.53 -8.84 12.94
CA ALA A 36 6.07 -9.39 11.71
C ALA A 36 7.55 -9.69 11.92
N ASP A 37 8.07 -10.73 11.27
CA ASP A 37 9.51 -11.00 11.26
C ASP A 37 10.26 -9.88 10.54
N ILE A 38 9.65 -9.34 9.47
CA ILE A 38 10.18 -8.23 8.68
C ILE A 38 9.05 -7.25 8.34
N CYS A 39 9.30 -5.96 8.57
CA CYS A 39 8.41 -4.86 8.17
C CYS A 39 8.99 -4.10 6.97
N VAL A 40 8.23 -4.04 5.86
CA VAL A 40 8.62 -3.32 4.64
C VAL A 40 7.93 -1.97 4.59
N ILE A 41 8.71 -0.88 4.53
CA ILE A 41 8.19 0.48 4.46
C ILE A 41 8.09 0.95 3.01
N GLY A 42 6.85 1.11 2.54
CA GLY A 42 6.51 1.57 1.19
C GLY A 42 6.13 0.44 0.24
N ALA A 43 4.89 0.47 -0.26
CA ALA A 43 4.33 -0.55 -1.17
C ALA A 43 4.51 -0.20 -2.66
N GLY A 44 5.65 0.40 -3.03
CA GLY A 44 6.02 0.59 -4.42
C GLY A 44 6.55 -0.71 -5.05
N PHE A 45 7.01 -0.64 -6.31
CA PHE A 45 7.53 -1.81 -7.03
C PHE A 45 8.61 -2.55 -6.23
N THR A 46 9.64 -1.83 -5.78
CA THR A 46 10.74 -2.40 -4.98
C THR A 46 10.27 -3.02 -3.66
N GLY A 47 9.37 -2.35 -2.94
CA GLY A 47 8.88 -2.84 -1.66
C GLY A 47 8.02 -4.11 -1.81
N MET A 48 7.14 -4.15 -2.80
CA MET A 48 6.34 -5.34 -3.06
C MET A 48 7.19 -6.52 -3.55
N SER A 49 8.17 -6.27 -4.44
CA SER A 49 9.10 -7.32 -4.87
C SER A 49 9.91 -7.87 -3.69
N ALA A 50 10.40 -7.00 -2.80
CA ALA A 50 11.11 -7.43 -1.60
C ALA A 50 10.22 -8.25 -0.66
N ALA A 51 8.98 -7.79 -0.42
CA ALA A 51 8.03 -8.52 0.42
C ALA A 51 7.67 -9.90 -0.13
N LEU A 52 7.49 -10.02 -1.45
CA LEU A 52 7.23 -11.29 -2.12
C LEU A 52 8.41 -12.25 -1.98
N GLU A 53 9.62 -11.80 -2.32
CA GLU A 53 10.84 -12.61 -2.24
C GLU A 53 11.11 -13.09 -0.80
N LEU A 54 10.83 -12.25 0.21
CA LEU A 54 10.95 -12.60 1.62
C LEU A 54 9.85 -13.55 2.11
N ALA A 55 8.69 -13.60 1.45
CA ALA A 55 7.59 -14.49 1.81
C ALA A 55 7.73 -15.89 1.18
N GLU A 56 8.42 -15.99 0.04
CA GLU A 56 8.67 -17.26 -0.66
C GLU A 56 9.86 -18.05 -0.10
N LYS A 57 10.68 -17.44 0.76
CA LYS A 57 11.91 -18.01 1.33
C LYS A 57 11.84 -18.09 2.85
#